data_AF-A0A813I7A3-F1
#
_entry.id   AF-A0A813I7A3-F1
#
_cell.length_a   1.000
_cell.length_b   1.000
_cell.length_c   1.000
_cell.angle_alpha   90.00
_cell.angle_beta   90.00
_cell.angle_gamma   90.00
#
_symmetry.space_group_name_H-M   'P 1'
#
loop_
_entity.id
_entity.type
_entity.pdbx_description
1 polymer ?
#
loop_
_entity_poly.entity_id
_entity_poly.type
_entity_poly.pdbx_seq_one_letter_code
_entity_poly.pdbx_strand_id
1 'polypeptide(L)'
;VPFVQKDIILKARAAGKPVIVATQMLESMISCPTPTRAECSDVANAILDGCDAVMLSGESAVGKYPAECVAMQRRVIEAAEAQPETSAANSHARSSLGVANMRPSDAILSSSATLAEGIGACAIIVFTATGRSAERLVKLRPSVPIIAVCPCLETARWLSLLHGVYAISDPMAQ
;
A
#
# COMPACT_ATOMS: atom_id res chain seq x y z
N VAL A 1 -2.13 -20.70 9.89
CA VAL A 1 -2.36 -19.70 8.82
C VAL A 1 -1.92 -18.29 9.22
N PRO A 2 -2.46 -17.64 10.28
CA PRO A 2 -2.18 -16.21 10.55
C PRO A 2 -0.69 -15.87 10.78
N PHE A 3 0.06 -16.75 11.45
CA PHE A 3 1.50 -16.55 11.67
C PHE A 3 2.32 -16.57 10.37
N VAL A 4 1.96 -17.42 9.41
CA VAL A 4 2.66 -17.54 8.13
C VAL A 4 2.35 -16.34 7.24
N GLN A 5 1.11 -15.85 7.24
CA GLN A 5 0.73 -14.61 6.55
C GLN A 5 1.58 -13.43 7.03
N LYS A 6 1.67 -13.22 8.35
CA LYS A 6 2.51 -12.18 8.96
C LYS A 6 3.97 -12.30 8.52
N ASP A 7 4.54 -13.50 8.60
CA ASP A 7 5.92 -13.77 8.19
C ASP A 7 6.18 -13.47 6.70
N ILE A 8 5.25 -13.87 5.82
CA ILE A 8 5.33 -13.57 4.37
C ILE A 8 5.28 -12.07 4.12
N ILE A 9 4.35 -11.35 4.76
CA ILE A 9 4.23 -9.90 4.61
C ILE A 9 5.53 -9.21 5.05
N LEU A 10 6.04 -9.56 6.24
CA LEU A 10 7.29 -8.96 6.76
C LEU A 10 8.48 -9.23 5.83
N LYS A 11 8.62 -10.46 5.32
CA LYS A 11 9.70 -10.81 4.38
C LYS A 11 9.57 -10.09 3.04
N ALA A 12 8.36 -9.99 2.50
CA ALA A 12 8.10 -9.28 1.25
C ALA A 12 8.45 -7.79 1.39
N ARG A 13 7.99 -7.15 2.47
CA ARG A 13 8.34 -5.75 2.80
C ARG A 13 9.84 -5.54 2.96
N ALA A 14 10.53 -6.41 3.70
CA ALA A 14 11.98 -6.33 3.87
C ALA A 14 12.73 -6.45 2.52
N ALA A 15 12.23 -7.32 1.64
CA ALA A 15 12.74 -7.49 0.27
C ALA A 15 12.31 -6.37 -0.70
N GLY A 16 11.40 -5.47 -0.29
CA GLY A 16 10.82 -4.45 -1.18
C GLY A 16 9.97 -5.03 -2.30
N LYS A 17 9.35 -6.19 -2.08
CA LYS A 17 8.44 -6.83 -3.03
C LYS A 17 6.99 -6.57 -2.63
N PRO A 18 6.10 -6.24 -3.57
CA PRO A 18 4.68 -6.06 -3.27
C PRO A 18 4.06 -7.33 -2.73
N VAL A 19 3.20 -7.21 -1.73
CA VAL A 19 2.45 -8.34 -1.14
C VAL A 19 0.96 -8.04 -1.07
N ILE A 20 0.17 -8.96 -1.61
CA ILE A 20 -1.30 -8.86 -1.66
C ILE A 20 -1.88 -9.94 -0.75
N VAL A 21 -2.74 -9.56 0.19
CA VAL A 21 -3.51 -10.51 0.99
C VAL A 21 -4.84 -10.77 0.29
N ALA A 22 -5.16 -12.03 0.08
CA ALA A 22 -6.22 -12.45 -0.81
C ALA A 22 -7.08 -13.56 -0.20
N THR A 23 -8.29 -13.67 -0.75
CA THR A 23 -9.34 -14.66 -0.43
C THR A 23 -10.09 -14.41 0.86
N GLN A 24 -11.43 -14.60 0.82
CA GLN A 24 -12.35 -14.57 1.97
C GLN A 24 -12.22 -13.33 2.86
N MET A 25 -11.86 -12.17 2.28
CA MET A 25 -11.65 -10.94 3.04
C MET A 25 -12.98 -10.38 3.55
N LEU A 26 -14.04 -10.49 2.74
CA LEU A 26 -15.41 -10.05 3.07
C LEU A 26 -16.45 -11.09 2.60
N GLU A 27 -16.14 -12.39 2.72
CA GLU A 27 -16.89 -13.51 2.12
C GLU A 27 -18.41 -13.44 2.34
N SER A 28 -18.86 -13.11 3.54
CA SER A 28 -20.29 -13.00 3.87
C SER A 28 -21.02 -11.97 3.01
N MET A 29 -20.30 -10.99 2.45
CA MET A 29 -20.86 -9.98 1.56
C MET A 29 -21.27 -10.51 0.17
N ILE A 30 -20.95 -11.76 -0.15
CA ILE A 30 -21.52 -12.45 -1.32
C ILE A 30 -23.05 -12.49 -1.23
N SER A 31 -23.58 -12.76 -0.02
CA SER A 31 -25.02 -12.90 0.22
C SER A 31 -25.63 -11.82 1.10
N CYS A 32 -24.81 -11.05 1.82
CA CYS A 32 -25.26 -10.05 2.79
C CYS A 32 -24.75 -8.64 2.42
N PRO A 33 -25.49 -7.56 2.71
CA PRO A 33 -25.05 -6.20 2.39
C PRO A 33 -23.96 -5.66 3.34
N THR A 34 -23.66 -6.38 4.43
CA THR A 34 -22.67 -5.98 5.45
C THR A 34 -21.83 -7.18 5.88
N PRO A 35 -20.52 -6.99 6.15
CA PRO A 35 -19.65 -8.05 6.61
C PRO A 35 -19.84 -8.33 8.10
N THR A 36 -19.24 -9.42 8.55
CA THR A 36 -19.09 -9.73 9.97
C THR A 36 -18.00 -8.88 10.63
N ARG A 37 -18.01 -8.80 11.96
CA ARG A 37 -16.92 -8.16 12.72
C ARG A 37 -15.56 -8.83 12.49
N ALA A 38 -15.55 -10.15 12.31
CA ALA A 38 -14.34 -10.92 12.08
C ALA A 38 -13.68 -10.57 10.74
N GLU A 39 -14.47 -10.46 9.67
CA GLU A 39 -14.01 -10.08 8.34
C GLU A 39 -13.44 -8.65 8.32
N CYS A 40 -14.12 -7.68 8.95
CA CYS A 40 -13.57 -6.33 9.11
C CYS A 40 -12.24 -6.34 9.87
N SER A 41 -12.14 -7.13 10.93
CA SER A 41 -10.92 -7.28 11.72
C SER A 41 -9.79 -7.91 10.90
N ASP A 42 -10.10 -8.88 10.03
CA ASP A 42 -9.09 -9.56 9.21
C ASP A 42 -8.49 -8.63 8.15
N VAL A 43 -9.34 -7.86 7.46
CA VAL A 43 -8.89 -6.80 6.53
C VAL A 43 -8.03 -5.77 7.27
N ALA A 44 -8.48 -5.26 8.41
CA ALA A 44 -7.73 -4.27 9.19
C ALA A 44 -6.37 -4.80 9.65
N ASN A 45 -6.29 -6.05 10.11
CA ASN A 45 -5.04 -6.67 10.53
C ASN A 45 -4.08 -6.88 9.36
N ALA A 46 -4.56 -7.22 8.16
CA ALA A 46 -3.72 -7.30 6.97
C ALA A 46 -3.05 -5.96 6.63
N ILE A 47 -3.77 -4.85 6.81
CA ILE A 47 -3.23 -3.49 6.64
C ILE A 47 -2.21 -3.15 7.73
N LEU A 48 -2.51 -3.47 9.00
CA LEU A 48 -1.60 -3.26 10.13
C LEU A 48 -0.30 -4.07 10.00
N ASP A 49 -0.40 -5.31 9.49
CA ASP A 49 0.77 -6.15 9.17
C ASP A 49 1.61 -5.54 8.02
N GLY A 50 0.99 -4.65 7.23
CA GLY A 50 1.63 -3.84 6.21
C GLY A 50 1.63 -4.47 4.83
N CYS A 51 0.55 -5.16 4.46
CA CYS A 51 0.37 -5.55 3.07
C CYS A 51 0.31 -4.31 2.14
N ASP A 52 0.53 -4.52 0.85
CA ASP A 52 0.42 -3.45 -0.14
C ASP A 52 -1.01 -3.31 -0.67
N ALA A 53 -1.72 -4.42 -0.79
CA ALA A 53 -3.12 -4.46 -1.18
C ALA A 53 -3.86 -5.64 -0.54
N VAL A 54 -5.18 -5.51 -0.49
CA VAL A 54 -6.12 -6.60 -0.20
C VAL A 54 -6.97 -6.89 -1.44
N MET A 55 -7.39 -8.13 -1.61
CA MET A 55 -8.11 -8.58 -2.81
C MET A 55 -9.50 -9.12 -2.48
N LEU A 56 -10.51 -8.65 -3.22
CA LEU A 56 -11.83 -9.28 -3.28
C LEU A 56 -11.85 -10.34 -4.37
N SER A 57 -12.51 -11.47 -4.09
CA SER A 57 -12.65 -12.62 -4.98
C SER A 57 -14.12 -12.76 -5.39
N GLY A 58 -14.81 -13.78 -4.87
CA GLY A 58 -16.23 -14.04 -5.17
C GLY A 58 -17.14 -12.89 -4.78
N GLU A 59 -16.76 -12.11 -3.77
CA GLU A 59 -17.50 -10.96 -3.26
C GLU A 59 -17.79 -9.92 -4.36
N SER A 60 -16.80 -9.67 -5.24
CA SER A 60 -16.92 -8.71 -6.34
C SER A 60 -17.27 -9.37 -7.67
N ALA A 61 -16.86 -10.62 -7.88
CA ALA A 61 -17.04 -11.32 -9.15
C ALA A 61 -18.45 -11.87 -9.36
N VAL A 62 -19.08 -12.42 -8.30
CA VAL A 62 -20.38 -13.10 -8.37
C VAL A 62 -21.33 -12.74 -7.22
N GLY A 63 -20.90 -11.89 -6.29
CA GLY A 63 -21.67 -11.48 -5.13
C GLY A 63 -22.89 -10.62 -5.48
N LYS A 64 -23.87 -10.60 -4.57
CA LYS A 64 -25.08 -9.77 -4.69
C LYS A 64 -24.84 -8.27 -4.45
N TYR A 65 -23.73 -7.92 -3.79
CA TYR A 65 -23.41 -6.56 -3.35
C TYR A 65 -21.97 -6.14 -3.72
N PRO A 66 -21.56 -6.23 -5.00
CA PRO A 66 -20.16 -6.05 -5.40
C PRO A 66 -19.65 -4.62 -5.17
N ALA A 67 -20.48 -3.60 -5.44
CA ALA A 67 -20.10 -2.20 -5.25
C ALA A 67 -19.99 -1.84 -3.75
N GLU A 68 -20.93 -2.33 -2.94
CA GLU A 68 -20.95 -2.15 -1.50
C GLU A 68 -19.77 -2.86 -0.84
N CYS A 69 -19.36 -4.01 -1.37
CA CYS A 69 -18.19 -4.75 -0.89
C CYS A 69 -16.90 -3.95 -1.11
N VAL A 70 -16.69 -3.40 -2.32
CA VAL A 70 -15.54 -2.52 -2.60
C VAL A 70 -15.57 -1.27 -1.70
N ALA A 71 -16.73 -0.64 -1.54
CA ALA A 71 -16.88 0.54 -0.69
C ALA A 71 -16.64 0.21 0.80
N MET A 72 -17.04 -0.98 1.26
CA MET A 72 -16.80 -1.44 2.61
C MET A 72 -15.32 -1.74 2.84
N GLN A 73 -14.66 -2.45 1.91
CA GLN A 73 -13.22 -2.73 2.00
C GLN A 73 -12.42 -1.42 2.07
N ARG A 74 -12.75 -0.44 1.22
CA ARG A 74 -12.16 0.90 1.29
C ARG A 74 -12.31 1.54 2.67
N ARG A 75 -13.53 1.54 3.24
CA ARG A 75 -13.78 2.11 4.57
C ARG A 75 -12.96 1.44 5.68
N VAL A 76 -12.78 0.12 5.61
CA VAL A 76 -11.96 -0.61 6.59
C VAL A 76 -10.48 -0.27 6.42
N ILE A 77 -9.98 -0.17 5.19
CA ILE A 77 -8.59 0.23 4.91
C ILE A 77 -8.32 1.63 5.45
N GLU A 78 -9.17 2.62 5.11
CA GLU A 78 -9.01 4.01 5.58
C GLU A 78 -9.03 4.10 7.11
N ALA A 79 -9.90 3.33 7.77
CA ALA A 79 -9.95 3.28 9.23
C ALA A 79 -8.69 2.65 9.86
N ALA A 80 -8.11 1.64 9.24
CA ALA A 80 -6.88 0.98 9.69
C ALA A 80 -5.63 1.86 9.46
N GLU A 81 -5.56 2.54 8.31
CA GLU A 81 -4.45 3.46 7.98
C GLU A 81 -4.42 4.69 8.90
N ALA A 82 -5.58 5.14 9.39
CA ALA A 82 -5.69 6.23 10.34
C ALA A 82 -5.21 5.88 11.77
N GLN A 83 -4.92 4.61 12.07
CA GLN A 83 -4.48 4.22 13.41
C GLN A 83 -3.02 4.63 13.69
N PRO A 84 -2.71 5.14 14.90
CA PRO A 84 -1.35 5.50 15.29
C PRO A 84 -0.35 4.33 15.19
N GLU A 85 -0.80 3.10 15.45
CA GLU A 85 -0.01 1.88 15.38
C GLU A 85 0.56 1.65 13.97
N THR A 86 -0.24 1.93 12.94
CA THR A 86 0.18 1.85 11.53
C THR A 86 1.34 2.80 11.26
N SER A 87 1.22 4.04 11.72
CA SER A 87 2.24 5.08 11.56
C SER A 87 3.52 4.75 12.34
N ALA A 88 3.37 4.25 13.58
CA ALA A 88 4.49 3.84 14.42
C ALA A 88 5.25 2.64 13.81
N ALA A 89 4.54 1.63 13.31
CA ALA A 89 5.16 0.49 12.65
C ALA A 89 5.95 0.90 11.40
N ASN A 90 5.39 1.80 10.59
CA ASN A 90 6.03 2.29 9.37
C ASN A 90 7.28 3.15 9.65
N SER A 91 7.22 4.04 10.64
CA SER A 91 8.38 4.84 11.06
C SER A 91 9.50 3.97 11.64
N HIS A 92 9.17 2.97 12.46
CA HIS A 92 10.15 2.04 13.02
C HIS A 92 10.83 1.20 11.93
N ALA A 93 10.05 0.65 10.99
CA ALA A 93 10.58 -0.10 9.86
C ALA A 93 11.51 0.75 8.98
N ARG A 94 11.16 2.01 8.75
CA ARG A 94 12.01 2.95 7.99
C ARG A 94 13.31 3.28 8.71
N SER A 95 13.28 3.50 10.03
CA SER A 95 14.51 3.72 10.82
C SER A 95 15.46 2.52 10.83
N SER A 96 14.91 1.31 10.61
CA SER A 96 15.66 0.05 10.57
C SER A 96 16.30 -0.24 9.21
N LEU A 97 15.93 0.50 8.15
CA LEU A 97 16.57 0.42 6.84
C LEU A 97 17.96 1.06 6.94
N GLY A 98 18.96 0.23 7.24
CA GLY A 98 20.35 0.67 7.42
C GLY A 98 20.87 1.54 6.28
N VAL A 99 21.67 2.55 6.64
CA VAL A 99 22.28 3.53 5.73
C VAL A 99 23.48 2.96 4.96
N ALA A 100 23.95 1.77 5.34
CA ALA A 100 25.11 1.12 4.72
C ALA A 100 24.79 0.71 3.27
N ASN A 101 25.60 1.20 2.32
CA ASN A 101 25.51 0.94 0.88
C ASN A 101 24.27 1.52 0.16
N MET A 102 23.67 2.59 0.67
CA MET A 102 22.63 3.32 -0.08
C MET A 102 23.20 3.92 -1.37
N ARG A 103 22.48 3.72 -2.48
CA ARG A 103 22.76 4.47 -3.71
C ARG A 103 22.40 5.95 -3.48
N PRO A 104 23.02 6.92 -4.17
CA PRO A 104 22.62 8.33 -4.06
C PRO A 104 21.11 8.56 -4.24
N SER A 105 20.49 7.82 -5.15
CA SER A 105 19.03 7.88 -5.33
C SER A 105 18.23 7.35 -4.13
N ASP A 106 18.72 6.36 -3.38
CA ASP A 106 18.07 5.91 -2.13
C ASP A 106 18.12 7.00 -1.07
N ALA A 107 19.25 7.70 -0.95
CA ALA A 107 19.40 8.80 -0.01
C ALA A 107 18.42 9.94 -0.33
N ILE A 108 18.29 10.32 -1.60
CA ILE A 108 17.32 11.35 -2.04
C ILE A 108 15.88 10.95 -1.67
N LEU A 109 15.48 9.70 -1.96
CA LEU A 109 14.14 9.21 -1.63
C LEU A 109 13.88 9.17 -0.11
N SER A 110 14.87 8.72 0.66
CA SER A 110 14.81 8.71 2.12
C SER A 110 14.64 10.12 2.69
N SER A 111 15.48 11.06 2.24
CA SER A 111 15.36 12.47 2.63
C SER A 111 14.03 13.07 2.20
N SER A 112 13.50 12.70 1.04
CA SER A 112 12.18 13.19 0.57
C SER A 112 11.05 12.72 1.49
N ALA A 113 11.06 11.46 1.92
CA ALA A 113 10.08 10.94 2.86
C ALA A 113 10.16 11.62 4.24
N THR A 114 11.36 11.80 4.78
CA THR A 114 11.57 12.52 6.05
C THR A 114 11.18 13.99 5.95
N LEU A 115 11.53 14.65 4.85
CA LEU A 115 11.20 16.07 4.64
C LEU A 115 9.69 16.26 4.53
N ALA A 116 9.00 15.39 3.78
CA ALA A 116 7.54 15.45 3.63
C ALA A 116 6.82 15.42 4.98
N GLU A 117 7.27 14.57 5.90
CA GLU A 117 6.77 14.54 7.28
C GLU A 117 7.12 15.81 8.05
N GLY A 118 8.37 16.26 7.99
CA GLY A 118 8.86 17.41 8.76
C GLY A 118 8.20 18.74 8.38
N ILE A 119 7.79 18.90 7.11
CA ILE A 119 7.13 20.12 6.63
C ILE A 119 5.61 20.01 6.55
N GLY A 120 5.03 18.85 6.87
CA GLY A 120 3.60 18.60 6.71
C GLY A 120 3.15 18.67 5.23
N ALA A 121 3.94 18.11 4.32
CA ALA A 121 3.58 18.05 2.90
C ALA A 121 2.27 17.26 2.68
N CYS A 122 1.54 17.57 1.62
CA CYS A 122 0.33 16.83 1.27
C CYS A 122 0.59 15.58 0.41
N ALA A 123 1.73 15.51 -0.27
CA ALA A 123 2.12 14.41 -1.16
C ALA A 123 3.62 14.46 -1.51
N ILE A 124 4.15 13.35 -2.01
CA ILE A 124 5.44 13.28 -2.70
C ILE A 124 5.21 12.99 -4.18
N ILE A 125 5.68 13.86 -5.06
CA ILE A 125 5.58 13.65 -6.52
C ILE A 125 6.88 13.03 -7.03
N VAL A 126 6.78 11.90 -7.74
CA VAL A 126 7.92 11.17 -8.30
C VAL A 126 7.74 11.01 -9.80
N PHE A 127 8.63 11.64 -10.57
CA PHE A 127 8.76 11.36 -12.00
C PHE A 127 9.59 10.08 -12.18
N THR A 128 9.05 9.10 -12.90
CA THR A 128 9.73 7.82 -13.08
C THR A 128 9.38 7.15 -14.40
N ALA A 129 10.39 6.85 -15.21
CA ALA A 129 10.21 6.15 -16.48
C ALA A 129 9.90 4.64 -16.31
N THR A 130 10.52 4.01 -15.32
CA THR A 130 10.48 2.55 -15.09
C THR A 130 9.77 2.15 -13.80
N GLY A 131 9.30 3.09 -12.99
CA GLY A 131 8.65 2.84 -11.70
C GLY A 131 9.59 2.62 -10.52
N ARG A 132 10.87 2.28 -10.76
CA ARG A 132 11.84 1.91 -9.71
C ARG A 132 11.99 2.94 -8.59
N SER A 133 11.87 4.23 -8.89
CA SER A 133 11.95 5.29 -7.88
C SER A 133 10.73 5.27 -6.95
N ALA A 134 9.54 5.08 -7.52
CA ALA A 134 8.31 4.95 -6.75
C ALA A 134 8.32 3.66 -5.90
N GLU A 135 8.72 2.52 -6.47
CA GLU A 135 8.85 1.25 -5.72
C GLU A 135 9.76 1.35 -4.49
N ARG A 136 10.90 2.03 -4.64
CA ARG A 136 11.85 2.24 -3.53
C ARG A 136 11.29 3.21 -2.50
N LEU A 137 10.54 4.22 -2.94
CA LEU A 137 9.87 5.14 -2.02
C LEU A 137 8.76 4.45 -1.23
N VAL A 138 7.98 3.56 -1.86
CA VAL A 138 6.92 2.76 -1.20
C VAL A 138 7.50 1.92 -0.05
N LYS A 139 8.71 1.38 -0.22
CA LYS A 139 9.41 0.64 0.84
C LYS A 139 9.59 1.47 2.12
N LEU A 140 9.73 2.79 1.99
CA LEU A 140 9.90 3.72 3.09
C LEU A 140 8.59 4.03 3.82
N ARG A 141 7.44 3.62 3.26
CA ARG A 141 6.08 3.87 3.76
C ARG A 141 5.92 5.32 4.24
N PRO A 142 6.09 6.31 3.34
CA PRO A 142 5.87 7.72 3.69
C PRO A 142 4.45 7.90 4.21
N SER A 143 4.27 8.81 5.16
CA SER A 143 2.96 9.13 5.74
C SER A 143 2.01 9.87 4.79
N VAL A 144 2.50 10.26 3.61
CA VAL A 144 1.79 11.03 2.60
C VAL A 144 1.68 10.23 1.30
N PRO A 145 0.63 10.45 0.50
CA PRO A 145 0.48 9.78 -0.79
C PRO A 145 1.65 10.08 -1.73
N ILE A 146 2.01 9.08 -2.54
CA ILE A 146 3.01 9.17 -3.59
C ILE A 146 2.29 9.35 -4.92
N ILE A 147 2.50 10.48 -5.59
CA ILE A 147 2.01 10.71 -6.95
C ILE A 147 3.10 10.31 -7.93
N ALA A 148 2.94 9.17 -8.60
CA ALA A 148 3.91 8.67 -9.56
C ALA A 148 3.54 9.10 -10.97
N VAL A 149 4.35 9.97 -11.58
CA VAL A 149 4.16 10.43 -12.97
C VAL A 149 5.09 9.64 -13.88
N CYS A 150 4.54 8.97 -14.88
CA CYS A 150 5.29 8.09 -15.76
C CYS A 150 4.86 8.21 -17.23
N PRO A 151 5.79 8.03 -18.19
CA PRO A 151 5.49 8.17 -19.62
C PRO A 151 4.67 7.01 -20.21
N CYS A 152 4.65 5.85 -19.55
CA CYS A 152 3.99 4.66 -20.06
C CYS A 152 2.89 4.14 -19.11
N LEU A 153 1.73 3.82 -19.71
CA LEU A 153 0.55 3.35 -19.01
C LEU A 153 0.77 2.02 -18.28
N GLU A 154 1.64 1.17 -18.80
CA GLU A 154 2.00 -0.11 -18.17
C GLU A 154 2.67 0.10 -16.81
N THR A 155 3.65 1.02 -16.74
CA THR A 155 4.28 1.39 -15.46
C THR A 155 3.25 2.01 -14.53
N ALA A 156 2.36 2.89 -15.02
CA ALA A 156 1.32 3.48 -14.19
C ALA A 156 0.44 2.40 -13.54
N ARG A 157 -0.05 1.44 -14.34
CA ARG A 157 -0.90 0.34 -13.87
C ARG A 157 -0.20 -0.54 -12.83
N TRP A 158 1.07 -0.87 -13.05
CA TRP A 158 1.86 -1.63 -12.08
C TRP A 158 1.99 -0.88 -10.75
N LEU A 159 2.34 0.40 -10.82
CA LEU A 159 2.52 1.24 -9.64
C LEU A 159 1.22 1.44 -8.85
N SER A 160 0.05 1.44 -9.50
CA SER A 160 -1.25 1.52 -8.82
C SER A 160 -1.55 0.36 -7.87
N LEU A 161 -0.79 -0.74 -7.94
CA LEU A 161 -0.91 -1.86 -7.00
C LEU A 161 -0.11 -1.65 -5.71
N LEU A 162 0.74 -0.63 -5.67
CA LEU A 162 1.62 -0.36 -4.55
C LEU A 162 0.95 0.53 -3.52
N HIS A 163 1.21 0.25 -2.24
CA HIS A 163 0.64 1.02 -1.15
C HIS A 163 0.94 2.51 -1.25
N GLY A 164 -0.11 3.32 -1.14
CA GLY A 164 -0.02 4.78 -1.11
C GLY A 164 0.33 5.43 -2.45
N VAL A 165 0.40 4.68 -3.56
CA VAL A 165 0.78 5.22 -4.87
C VAL A 165 -0.45 5.55 -5.72
N TYR A 166 -0.49 6.79 -6.18
CA TYR A 166 -1.42 7.30 -7.18
C TYR A 166 -0.63 7.55 -8.46
N ALA A 167 -0.71 6.60 -9.40
CA ALA A 167 0.06 6.66 -10.63
C ALA A 167 -0.71 7.33 -11.77
N ILE A 168 -0.03 8.19 -12.51
CA ILE A 168 -0.55 8.93 -13.66
C ILE A 168 0.36 8.64 -14.85
N SER A 169 -0.26 8.25 -15.98
CA SER A 169 0.42 8.13 -17.26
C SER A 169 0.37 9.48 -17.98
N ASP A 170 1.51 10.11 -18.19
CA ASP A 170 1.67 11.33 -18.98
C ASP A 170 2.78 11.11 -20.03
N PRO A 171 2.44 10.94 -21.33
CA PRO A 171 3.42 10.76 -22.39
C PRO A 171 4.46 11.90 -22.52
N MET A 172 4.18 13.08 -21.95
CA MET A 172 5.09 14.23 -21.95
C MET A 172 6.05 14.26 -20.76
N ALA A 173 5.86 13.38 -19.77
CA ALA A 173 6.75 13.23 -18.63
C ALA A 173 8.01 12.42 -19.03
N GLN A 174 8.97 13.10 -19.67
CA GLN A 174 10.30 12.57 -19.99
C GLN A 174 11.35 13.03 -18.99
#